data_AF-A0A5C3NZ32-F1
#
_entry.id   AF-A0A5C3NZ32-F1
#
_cell.length_a   1.000
_cell.length_b   1.000
_cell.length_c   1.000
_cell.angle_alpha   90.00
_cell.angle_beta   90.00
_cell.angle_gamma   90.00
#
_symmetry.space_group_name_H-M   'P 1'
#
loop_
_entity.id
_entity.type
_entity.pdbx_description
1 polymer ?
#
loop_
_entity_poly.entity_id
_entity_poly.type
_entity_poly.pdbx_seq_one_letter_code
_entity_poly.pdbx_strand_id
1 'polypeptide(L)'
;MKRELSPAPLPPSKRAHTSSEPSLDVHKPQLAFDTLLFDEIILLILSHLSWTDLCAMQATNRNLFRLSLDNQLWKSLYISEYGRTRLRGGRGFIGRGDGREVKPLPGRAKVEDMKDWKWMFRISSNWRTGRCSIEHFDMGNPLGSHSEAAQLDETHLLLAGNVTIAASSRPSSTPTVVISSPAHAPHILRCPSSRGNTAYVTALALDQSPPTSGHHGRLVSFLSTGEFVLYSIDHHTPSSSSRLFTYVPSGRSSRYTPIVQAVYHHPLLVTLSQSFHLSIYDISENTVHHTQTLTSFTSYPPSSLVLSTPSPTTYKLVLAYAIPVYPSHWSVGATELIVSNTESERMVVSSTRTTRAVDVPQGWLDENKLRAIREQWSRKVVRVADTQTDGKWVVLAPGHDIPSTALLNEQRRSGSSSPPSSSSSSSSTSPSPSSSPSPYKSSSMYSASGLQLYRLHLPPSSSSSASPKLSFVRTLHGQIGPVSALALADGRCVSLGVNGSIWVWDLEAGTGTEVSSGMDGPSEDDEEGQEEAWEMVKLRIARGARGSVVFDDRRIVSASGRGVEVRRFDV
;
A
#
# COMPACT_ATOMS: atom_id res chain seq x y z
N MET A 1 60.98 16.89 41.61
CA MET A 1 60.03 17.99 41.33
C MET A 1 58.91 17.39 40.48
N LYS A 2 57.76 17.00 41.06
CA LYS A 2 56.51 17.79 41.21
C LYS A 2 55.99 18.30 39.85
N ARG A 3 54.77 17.99 39.39
CA ARG A 3 53.49 17.90 40.11
C ARG A 3 52.55 16.81 39.57
N GLU A 4 51.91 16.11 40.51
CA GLU A 4 50.65 15.39 40.35
C GLU A 4 49.47 16.39 40.23
N LEU A 5 48.51 16.07 39.37
CA LEU A 5 47.23 16.79 39.26
C LEU A 5 46.23 16.20 40.27
N SER A 6 45.54 17.11 40.94
CA SER A 6 44.63 16.94 42.08
C SER A 6 43.47 15.95 41.87
N PRO A 7 43.07 15.17 42.90
CA PRO A 7 41.80 14.45 42.90
C PRO A 7 40.66 15.41 43.25
N ALA A 8 39.65 15.50 42.39
CA ALA A 8 38.42 16.22 42.68
C ALA A 8 37.62 15.49 43.79
N PRO A 9 36.99 16.22 44.74
CA PRO A 9 36.24 15.61 45.83
C PRO A 9 34.93 14.98 45.31
N LEU A 10 34.75 13.70 45.61
CA LEU A 10 33.50 12.97 45.41
C LEU A 10 32.37 13.59 46.27
N PRO A 11 31.11 13.57 45.81
CA PRO A 11 29.98 14.06 46.60
C PRO A 11 29.80 13.23 47.89
N PRO A 12 29.30 13.85 48.97
CA PRO A 12 29.30 13.26 50.30
C PRO A 12 28.46 11.98 50.39
N SER A 13 29.00 11.01 51.12
CA SER A 13 28.35 9.74 51.43
C SER A 13 27.06 9.95 52.20
N LYS A 14 26.06 9.16 51.80
CA LYS A 14 24.73 8.99 52.39
C LYS A 14 24.83 8.92 53.92
N ARG A 15 24.21 9.88 54.61
CA ARG A 15 24.23 10.03 56.07
C ARG A 15 23.87 8.72 56.78
N ALA A 16 24.71 8.41 57.76
CA ALA A 16 24.50 7.37 58.74
C ALA A 16 23.18 7.56 59.50
N HIS A 17 22.53 6.43 59.78
CA HIS A 17 21.45 6.32 60.75
C HIS A 17 21.95 6.78 62.12
N THR A 18 21.46 7.92 62.60
CA THR A 18 21.58 8.32 64.01
C THR A 18 20.40 7.73 64.77
N SER A 19 20.71 6.79 65.66
CA SER A 19 19.85 6.33 66.73
C SER A 19 19.53 7.49 67.70
N SER A 20 18.27 7.91 67.77
CA SER A 20 17.73 8.69 68.88
C SER A 20 16.22 8.42 69.04
N GLU A 21 15.91 7.75 70.14
CA GLU A 21 14.66 7.64 70.93
C GLU A 21 13.25 7.65 70.29
N PRO A 22 12.33 6.80 70.81
CA PRO A 22 11.01 6.56 70.23
C PRO A 22 10.04 7.66 70.69
N SER A 23 9.84 8.68 69.87
CA SER A 23 8.62 9.47 69.97
C SER A 23 7.47 8.65 69.38
N LEU A 24 6.54 8.29 70.26
CA LEU A 24 5.24 7.67 69.94
C LEU A 24 4.36 8.68 69.21
N ASP A 25 4.70 9.02 67.97
CA ASP A 25 3.73 9.52 67.01
C ASP A 25 3.29 8.34 66.15
N VAL A 26 2.14 7.78 66.53
CA VAL A 26 1.38 6.84 65.73
C VAL A 26 1.00 7.56 64.44
N HIS A 27 1.87 7.47 63.43
CA HIS A 27 1.48 7.68 62.05
C HIS A 27 0.36 6.68 61.76
N LYS A 28 -0.89 7.11 61.89
CA LYS A 28 -1.99 6.48 61.17
C LYS A 28 -1.50 6.40 59.72
N PRO A 29 -1.31 5.21 59.12
CA PRO A 29 -1.04 5.15 57.70
C PRO A 29 -2.20 5.89 57.04
N GLN A 30 -1.92 6.97 56.31
CA GLN A 30 -2.94 7.60 55.50
C GLN A 30 -3.46 6.48 54.59
N LEU A 31 -4.71 6.09 54.82
CA LEU A 31 -5.39 5.04 54.10
C LEU A 31 -5.60 5.53 52.68
N ALA A 32 -4.56 5.41 51.87
CA ALA A 32 -4.57 5.76 50.49
C ALA A 32 -5.24 4.63 49.71
N PHE A 33 -6.01 4.97 48.69
CA PHE A 33 -6.79 4.03 47.87
C PHE A 33 -5.95 2.84 47.36
N ASP A 34 -4.67 3.06 47.11
CA ASP A 34 -3.67 2.09 46.65
C ASP A 34 -3.09 1.19 47.74
N THR A 35 -3.27 1.52 49.03
CA THR A 35 -2.83 0.69 50.17
C THR A 35 -3.98 -0.10 50.82
N LEU A 36 -5.23 0.26 50.50
CA LEU A 36 -6.44 -0.36 51.03
C LEU A 36 -6.99 -1.50 50.15
N LEU A 37 -6.76 -1.44 48.84
CA LEU A 37 -7.35 -2.35 47.87
C LEU A 37 -6.31 -3.33 47.32
N PHE A 38 -6.75 -4.56 47.05
CA PHE A 38 -5.93 -5.51 46.31
C PHE A 38 -5.74 -5.04 44.86
N ASP A 39 -4.56 -5.35 44.29
CA ASP A 39 -4.21 -5.01 42.90
C ASP A 39 -5.31 -5.39 41.90
N GLU A 40 -5.98 -6.53 42.06
CA GLU A 40 -7.07 -6.98 41.18
C GLU A 40 -8.30 -6.06 41.21
N ILE A 41 -8.63 -5.50 42.38
CA ILE A 41 -9.74 -4.56 42.53
C ILE A 41 -9.37 -3.22 41.91
N ILE A 42 -8.12 -2.78 42.09
CA ILE A 42 -7.60 -1.57 41.46
C ILE A 42 -7.62 -1.75 39.94
N LEU A 43 -7.15 -2.89 39.41
CA LEU A 43 -7.19 -3.20 37.98
C LEU A 43 -8.63 -3.24 37.43
N LEU A 44 -9.58 -3.79 38.19
CA LEU A 44 -11.00 -3.76 37.82
C LEU A 44 -11.52 -2.32 37.74
N ILE A 45 -11.16 -1.46 38.69
CA ILE A 45 -11.54 -0.04 38.67
C ILE A 45 -10.90 0.67 37.46
N LEU A 46 -9.61 0.44 37.23
CA LEU A 46 -8.87 0.98 36.08
C LEU A 46 -9.47 0.49 34.75
N SER A 47 -10.05 -0.70 34.69
CA SER A 47 -10.69 -1.25 33.48
C SER A 47 -11.90 -0.47 32.99
N HIS A 48 -12.50 0.35 33.85
CA HIS A 48 -13.62 1.23 33.52
C HIS A 48 -13.17 2.64 33.08
N LEU A 49 -11.88 2.95 33.17
CA LEU A 49 -11.35 4.26 32.81
C LEU A 49 -11.04 4.37 31.32
N SER A 50 -11.12 5.59 30.80
CA SER A 50 -10.68 5.90 29.44
C SER A 50 -9.14 5.88 29.35
N TRP A 51 -8.61 5.76 28.13
CA TRP A 51 -7.16 5.78 27.91
C TRP A 51 -6.51 7.13 28.31
N THR A 52 -7.24 8.24 28.26
CA THR A 52 -6.78 9.55 28.73
C THR A 52 -6.63 9.56 30.24
N ASP A 53 -7.61 9.01 30.96
CA ASP A 53 -7.59 8.95 32.42
C ASP A 53 -6.52 7.98 32.93
N LEU A 54 -6.32 6.85 32.25
CA LEU A 54 -5.20 5.95 32.56
C LEU A 54 -3.84 6.61 32.39
N CYS A 55 -3.66 7.43 31.37
CA CYS A 55 -2.44 8.21 31.20
C CYS A 55 -2.28 9.27 32.29
N ALA A 56 -3.37 9.90 32.74
CA ALA A 56 -3.32 10.85 33.86
C ALA A 56 -2.96 10.15 35.19
N MET A 57 -3.50 8.95 35.45
CA MET A 57 -3.20 8.14 36.63
C MET A 57 -1.74 7.68 36.71
N GLN A 58 -1.03 7.62 35.58
CA GLN A 58 0.41 7.31 35.57
C GLN A 58 1.23 8.38 36.30
N ALA A 59 0.77 9.62 36.36
CA ALA A 59 1.49 10.74 36.98
C ALA A 59 1.25 10.86 38.49
N THR A 60 0.28 10.13 39.07
CA THR A 60 -0.15 10.35 40.47
C THR A 60 0.69 9.57 41.48
N ASN A 61 1.00 8.30 41.22
CA ASN A 61 1.70 7.41 42.15
C ASN A 61 2.46 6.32 41.38
N ARG A 62 3.60 5.86 41.90
CA ARG A 62 4.38 4.73 41.34
C ARG A 62 3.59 3.42 41.27
N ASN A 63 2.72 3.14 42.25
CA ASN A 63 1.89 1.92 42.22
C ASN A 63 0.82 2.02 41.12
N LEU A 64 0.13 3.17 41.02
CA LEU A 64 -0.85 3.43 39.95
C LEU A 64 -0.18 3.50 38.57
N PHE A 65 1.05 4.00 38.47
CA PHE A 65 1.86 3.92 37.25
C PHE A 65 2.08 2.46 36.83
N ARG A 66 2.49 1.59 37.75
CA ARG A 66 2.70 0.16 37.45
C ARG A 66 1.40 -0.53 37.03
N LEU A 67 0.30 -0.33 37.76
CA LEU A 67 -0.98 -0.99 37.50
C LEU A 67 -1.68 -0.46 36.24
N SER A 68 -1.59 0.83 35.96
CA SER A 68 -2.12 1.42 34.71
C SER A 68 -1.31 1.05 33.46
N LEU A 69 -0.11 0.48 33.61
CA LEU A 69 0.67 -0.12 32.53
C LEU A 69 0.38 -1.61 32.33
N ASP A 70 -0.57 -2.18 33.06
CA ASP A 70 -0.92 -3.58 32.90
C ASP A 70 -1.31 -3.92 31.44
N ASN A 71 -0.74 -5.01 30.93
CA ASN A 71 -0.86 -5.34 29.52
C ASN A 71 -2.26 -5.87 29.15
N GLN A 72 -3.01 -6.47 30.08
CA GLN A 72 -4.39 -6.90 29.83
C GLN A 72 -5.36 -5.72 29.82
N LEU A 73 -5.11 -4.70 30.66
CA LEU A 73 -5.86 -3.46 30.64
C LEU A 73 -5.75 -2.74 29.28
N TRP A 74 -4.54 -2.58 28.76
CA TRP A 74 -4.35 -2.00 27.43
C TRP A 74 -4.87 -2.90 26.31
N LYS A 75 -4.84 -4.23 26.49
CA LYS A 75 -5.44 -5.16 25.53
C LYS A 75 -6.95 -5.02 25.45
N SER A 76 -7.64 -4.95 26.60
CA SER A 76 -9.09 -4.80 26.62
C SER A 76 -9.50 -3.48 25.99
N LEU A 77 -8.83 -2.38 26.37
CA LEU A 77 -9.05 -1.05 25.78
C LEU A 77 -8.77 -1.02 24.29
N TYR A 78 -7.68 -1.65 23.84
CA TYR A 78 -7.37 -1.74 22.42
C TYR A 78 -8.48 -2.48 21.66
N ILE A 79 -8.94 -3.62 22.18
CA ILE A 79 -9.96 -4.44 21.53
C ILE A 79 -11.32 -3.74 21.54
N SER A 80 -11.66 -3.00 22.60
CA SER A 80 -12.89 -2.21 22.64
C SER A 80 -12.85 -1.03 21.66
N GLU A 81 -11.72 -0.34 21.56
CA GLU A 81 -11.58 0.91 20.81
C GLU A 81 -11.34 0.71 19.30
N TYR A 82 -10.53 -0.28 18.95
CA TYR A 82 -10.13 -0.57 17.56
C TYR A 82 -10.74 -1.88 17.03
N GLY A 83 -11.49 -2.60 17.86
CA GLY A 83 -12.08 -3.88 17.47
C GLY A 83 -11.04 -4.99 17.28
N ARG A 84 -11.22 -5.80 16.23
CA ARG A 84 -10.33 -6.94 15.93
C ARG A 84 -8.87 -6.46 15.82
N THR A 85 -7.95 -7.32 16.23
CA THR A 85 -6.49 -7.08 16.29
C THR A 85 -5.82 -6.99 14.91
N ARG A 86 -6.27 -6.08 14.05
CA ARG A 86 -5.85 -5.99 12.65
C ARG A 86 -5.06 -4.73 12.40
N LEU A 87 -3.77 -4.82 12.71
CA LEU A 87 -2.71 -4.11 12.01
C LEU A 87 -1.83 -5.23 11.46
N ARG A 88 -1.96 -5.64 10.19
CA ARG A 88 -0.90 -6.38 9.46
C ARG A 88 -0.86 -5.98 7.98
N GLY A 89 -0.51 -4.73 7.71
CA GLY A 89 -0.36 -4.18 6.36
C GLY A 89 0.80 -4.73 5.51
N GLY A 90 1.26 -5.97 5.65
CA GLY A 90 2.41 -6.47 4.89
C GLY A 90 2.03 -7.40 3.73
N ARG A 91 2.45 -7.10 2.50
CA ARG A 91 2.58 -8.12 1.43
C ARG A 91 3.92 -8.83 1.60
N GLY A 92 3.91 -10.07 2.10
CA GLY A 92 5.12 -10.91 2.26
C GLY A 92 5.25 -11.50 3.65
N PHE A 93 5.74 -12.74 3.72
CA PHE A 93 6.04 -13.40 4.97
C PHE A 93 7.54 -13.30 5.19
N ILE A 94 7.94 -12.17 5.77
CA ILE A 94 9.28 -12.03 6.31
C ILE A 94 9.14 -11.92 7.81
N GLY A 95 9.74 -12.92 8.46
CA GLY A 95 9.82 -12.99 9.91
C GLY A 95 10.24 -11.63 10.43
N ARG A 96 9.34 -10.99 11.17
CA ARG A 96 9.78 -10.16 12.28
C ARG A 96 10.76 -11.04 13.06
N GLY A 97 11.83 -10.47 13.61
CA GLY A 97 12.62 -11.13 14.66
C GLY A 97 11.83 -11.44 15.95
N ASP A 98 10.50 -11.54 15.85
CA ASP A 98 9.44 -11.67 16.85
C ASP A 98 8.37 -12.69 16.35
N GLY A 99 8.76 -13.71 15.57
CA GLY A 99 8.06 -14.99 15.43
C GLY A 99 6.57 -15.06 15.02
N ARG A 100 5.90 -13.99 14.57
CA ARG A 100 4.43 -13.97 14.48
C ARG A 100 3.82 -14.10 13.07
N GLU A 101 3.32 -15.29 12.78
CA GLU A 101 2.46 -15.68 11.64
C GLU A 101 1.26 -14.75 11.38
N VAL A 102 0.91 -14.53 10.11
CA VAL A 102 -0.39 -13.98 9.69
C VAL A 102 -1.42 -15.11 9.72
N LYS A 103 -2.11 -15.28 10.86
CA LYS A 103 -3.28 -16.16 10.98
C LYS A 103 -4.56 -15.35 11.20
N PRO A 104 -5.62 -15.54 10.40
CA PRO A 104 -6.96 -15.31 10.91
C PRO A 104 -7.23 -16.39 11.98
N LEU A 105 -7.60 -15.95 13.19
CA LEU A 105 -7.78 -16.77 14.41
C LEU A 105 -8.40 -18.16 14.15
N PRO A 106 -8.00 -19.20 14.92
CA PRO A 106 -8.74 -19.48 16.16
C PRO A 106 -7.87 -19.90 17.37
N GLY A 107 -8.41 -19.65 18.57
CA GLY A 107 -8.24 -20.50 19.76
C GLY A 107 -6.86 -20.57 20.43
N ARG A 108 -6.74 -19.96 21.62
CA ARG A 108 -5.64 -20.07 22.60
C ARG A 108 -4.27 -19.59 22.10
N ALA A 109 -3.92 -18.37 22.54
CA ALA A 109 -2.57 -17.83 22.44
C ALA A 109 -1.55 -18.79 23.05
N LYS A 110 -0.50 -19.14 22.28
CA LYS A 110 0.77 -19.58 22.86
C LYS A 110 1.40 -18.39 23.60
N VAL A 111 2.06 -18.71 24.71
CA VAL A 111 2.39 -17.83 25.83
C VAL A 111 3.57 -16.88 25.58
N GLU A 112 4.22 -16.91 24.42
CA GLU A 112 5.64 -16.52 24.38
C GLU A 112 6.03 -15.18 23.73
N ASP A 113 5.07 -14.29 23.46
CA ASP A 113 5.40 -12.89 23.12
C ASP A 113 4.39 -11.97 23.82
N MET A 114 4.76 -11.31 24.93
CA MET A 114 3.91 -10.26 25.52
C MET A 114 3.87 -9.07 24.57
N LYS A 115 2.87 -9.06 23.68
CA LYS A 115 2.58 -7.92 22.80
C LYS A 115 2.35 -6.69 23.68
N ASP A 116 3.13 -5.63 23.49
CA ASP A 116 2.90 -4.35 24.18
C ASP A 116 1.63 -3.69 23.61
N TRP A 117 0.51 -3.87 24.33
CA TRP A 117 -0.78 -3.35 23.89
C TRP A 117 -0.87 -1.83 24.00
N LYS A 118 -0.10 -1.21 24.91
CA LYS A 118 -0.02 0.26 25.00
C LYS A 118 0.66 0.83 23.76
N TRP A 119 1.77 0.22 23.34
CA TRP A 119 2.44 0.60 22.10
C TRP A 119 1.54 0.39 20.87
N MET A 120 0.82 -0.74 20.80
CA MET A 120 -0.16 -0.99 19.74
C MET A 120 -1.28 0.05 19.71
N PHE A 121 -1.78 0.45 20.88
CA PHE A 121 -2.79 1.49 21.02
C PHE A 121 -2.25 2.83 20.51
N ARG A 122 -1.02 3.20 20.91
CA ARG A 122 -0.37 4.44 20.45
C ARG A 122 -0.25 4.49 18.94
N ILE A 123 0.26 3.43 18.32
CA ILE A 123 0.37 3.34 16.87
C ILE A 123 -1.00 3.45 16.20
N SER A 124 -2.01 2.74 16.70
CA SER A 124 -3.36 2.81 16.12
C SER A 124 -3.98 4.20 16.25
N SER A 125 -3.71 4.90 17.36
CA SER A 125 -4.10 6.29 17.56
C SER A 125 -3.37 7.22 16.59
N ASN A 126 -2.06 7.03 16.39
CA ASN A 126 -1.26 7.78 15.44
C ASN A 126 -1.79 7.59 14.01
N TRP A 127 -2.13 6.36 13.62
CA TRP A 127 -2.78 6.07 12.34
C TRP A 127 -4.15 6.72 12.20
N ARG A 128 -4.96 6.73 13.25
CA ARG A 128 -6.30 7.33 13.25
C ARG A 128 -6.26 8.86 13.14
N THR A 129 -5.22 9.48 13.69
CA THR A 129 -5.04 10.95 13.73
C THR A 129 -4.12 11.49 12.64
N GLY A 130 -3.46 10.61 11.87
CA GLY A 130 -2.46 10.98 10.88
C GLY A 130 -1.11 11.45 11.48
N ARG A 131 -0.89 11.28 12.79
CA ARG A 131 0.36 11.69 13.45
C ARG A 131 1.51 10.76 13.08
N CYS A 132 2.50 11.27 12.37
CA CYS A 132 3.71 10.54 12.00
C CYS A 132 4.96 11.42 12.01
N SER A 133 6.14 10.82 12.13
CA SER A 133 7.41 11.46 11.74
C SER A 133 7.69 11.20 10.26
N ILE A 134 8.41 12.12 9.61
CA ILE A 134 8.75 12.04 8.18
C ILE A 134 10.27 11.92 8.06
N GLU A 135 10.72 10.92 7.31
CA GLU A 135 12.11 10.70 6.93
C GLU A 135 12.21 10.71 5.40
N HIS A 136 13.17 11.45 4.84
CA HIS A 136 13.43 11.47 3.41
C HIS A 136 14.51 10.45 3.07
N PHE A 137 14.27 9.65 2.04
CA PHE A 137 15.18 8.61 1.60
C PHE A 137 15.76 8.94 0.22
N ASP A 138 17.03 9.33 0.19
CA ASP A 138 17.75 9.56 -1.06
C ASP A 138 18.12 8.22 -1.70
N MET A 139 17.39 7.89 -2.77
CA MET A 139 17.77 6.85 -3.72
C MET A 139 18.98 7.32 -4.54
N GLY A 140 20.16 7.33 -3.90
CA GLY A 140 21.45 7.79 -4.43
C GLY A 140 21.43 8.20 -5.89
N ASN A 141 21.18 9.48 -6.15
CA ASN A 141 21.23 10.06 -7.49
C ASN A 141 22.71 10.07 -7.92
N PRO A 142 23.16 9.25 -8.89
CA PRO A 142 24.55 9.31 -9.30
C PRO A 142 24.69 10.56 -10.18
N LEU A 143 25.19 11.62 -9.55
CA LEU A 143 25.51 12.94 -10.12
C LEU A 143 24.30 13.84 -10.46
N GLY A 144 24.43 15.09 -10.01
CA GLY A 144 23.46 16.15 -10.19
C GLY A 144 23.07 16.36 -11.64
N SER A 145 21.76 16.45 -11.86
CA SER A 145 21.19 17.11 -13.01
C SER A 145 19.74 17.44 -12.68
N HIS A 146 19.46 18.70 -12.38
CA HIS A 146 18.21 19.32 -12.77
C HIS A 146 18.18 19.31 -14.31
N SER A 147 17.94 18.15 -14.90
CA SER A 147 17.58 18.06 -16.32
C SER A 147 16.11 17.71 -16.35
N GLU A 148 15.33 18.72 -16.71
CA GLU A 148 13.88 18.70 -16.96
C GLU A 148 13.48 17.79 -18.15
N ALA A 149 14.38 16.91 -18.60
CA ALA A 149 14.17 16.01 -19.74
C ALA A 149 13.41 14.72 -19.35
N ALA A 150 12.09 14.87 -19.22
CA ALA A 150 11.11 14.10 -19.99
C ALA A 150 11.18 12.54 -20.02
N GLN A 151 11.38 11.83 -18.91
CA GLN A 151 10.97 10.42 -18.80
C GLN A 151 10.16 10.13 -17.53
N LEU A 152 9.22 9.18 -17.66
CA LEU A 152 8.27 8.74 -16.64
C LEU A 152 8.99 7.88 -15.60
N ASP A 153 9.69 8.53 -14.68
CA ASP A 153 10.46 7.85 -13.64
C ASP A 153 9.53 7.31 -12.54
N GLU A 154 8.99 6.12 -12.77
CA GLU A 154 8.32 5.35 -11.73
C GLU A 154 9.35 4.74 -10.77
N THR A 155 9.00 4.68 -9.50
CA THR A 155 9.79 3.98 -8.47
C THR A 155 8.93 2.89 -7.87
N HIS A 156 9.33 1.64 -8.05
CA HIS A 156 8.66 0.50 -7.44
C HIS A 156 9.11 0.36 -5.99
N LEU A 157 8.17 0.19 -5.08
CA LEU A 157 8.41 0.08 -3.65
C LEU A 157 7.84 -1.24 -3.12
N LEU A 158 8.57 -1.89 -2.21
CA LEU A 158 8.10 -3.01 -1.41
C LEU A 158 8.61 -2.89 0.03
N LEU A 159 7.82 -3.43 0.96
CA LEU A 159 8.20 -3.50 2.38
C LEU A 159 8.39 -4.95 2.79
N ALA A 160 9.50 -5.18 3.49
CA ALA A 160 10.00 -6.49 3.88
C ALA A 160 10.46 -6.42 5.34
N GLY A 161 9.50 -6.46 6.29
CA GLY A 161 9.81 -6.24 7.71
C GLY A 161 10.33 -4.81 7.95
N ASN A 162 11.51 -4.68 8.55
CA ASN A 162 12.19 -3.39 8.73
C ASN A 162 12.85 -2.85 7.45
N VAL A 163 12.94 -3.67 6.40
CA VAL A 163 13.61 -3.32 5.15
C VAL A 163 12.64 -2.64 4.17
N THR A 164 13.09 -1.55 3.55
CA THR A 164 12.44 -0.94 2.39
C THR A 164 13.22 -1.29 1.13
N ILE A 165 12.53 -1.89 0.17
CA ILE A 165 13.08 -2.29 -1.12
C ILE A 165 12.55 -1.32 -2.17
N ALA A 166 13.44 -0.72 -2.95
CA ALA A 166 13.08 0.24 -3.97
C ALA A 166 13.83 -0.04 -5.28
N ALA A 167 13.16 0.18 -6.42
CA ALA A 167 13.77 0.05 -7.74
C ALA A 167 13.26 1.16 -8.66
N SER A 168 14.15 1.71 -9.48
CA SER A 168 13.78 2.74 -10.46
C SER A 168 13.42 2.11 -11.81
N SER A 169 12.41 2.69 -12.46
CA SER A 169 12.05 2.38 -13.84
C SER A 169 12.88 3.17 -14.87
N ARG A 170 13.94 3.88 -14.44
CA ARG A 170 14.89 4.56 -15.34
C ARG A 170 15.66 3.54 -16.19
N PRO A 171 15.66 3.67 -17.53
CA PRO A 171 16.49 2.85 -18.40
C PRO A 171 17.97 2.97 -18.04
N SER A 172 18.60 1.85 -17.70
CA SER A 172 20.01 1.78 -17.32
C SER A 172 20.67 0.54 -17.94
N SER A 173 21.98 0.60 -18.15
CA SER A 173 22.76 -0.58 -18.54
C SER A 173 22.88 -1.60 -17.41
N THR A 174 22.76 -1.13 -16.17
CA THR A 174 22.77 -1.96 -14.97
C THR A 174 21.63 -1.51 -14.05
N PRO A 175 20.39 -1.93 -14.31
CA PRO A 175 19.29 -1.60 -13.41
C PRO A 175 19.56 -2.21 -12.04
N THR A 176 19.12 -1.51 -11.00
CA THR A 176 19.44 -1.84 -9.61
C THR A 176 18.19 -1.88 -8.74
N VAL A 177 18.26 -2.72 -7.71
CA VAL A 177 17.31 -2.77 -6.61
C VAL A 177 18.05 -2.35 -5.35
N VAL A 178 17.57 -1.30 -4.69
CA VAL A 178 18.12 -0.78 -3.44
C VAL A 178 17.37 -1.39 -2.27
N ILE A 179 18.12 -1.95 -1.34
CA ILE A 179 17.64 -2.53 -0.09
C ILE A 179 18.13 -1.64 1.05
N SER A 180 17.20 -1.05 1.79
CA SER A 180 17.51 -0.13 2.87
C SER A 180 16.94 -0.63 4.19
N SER A 181 17.71 -0.52 5.27
CA SER A 181 17.30 -0.83 6.63
C SER A 181 17.72 0.33 7.53
N PRO A 182 16.92 0.76 8.52
CA PRO A 182 17.30 1.84 9.42
C PRO A 182 18.64 1.60 10.17
N ALA A 183 19.03 0.33 10.33
CA ALA A 183 20.25 -0.05 11.05
C ALA A 183 21.50 -0.16 10.17
N HIS A 184 21.37 -0.19 8.85
CA HIS A 184 22.47 -0.51 7.93
C HIS A 184 22.53 0.44 6.73
N ALA A 185 23.73 0.61 6.19
CA ALA A 185 23.91 1.31 4.92
C ALA A 185 23.09 0.62 3.80
N PRO A 186 22.56 1.39 2.83
CA PRO A 186 21.78 0.83 1.75
C PRO A 186 22.63 -0.15 0.93
N HIS A 187 22.08 -1.33 0.66
CA HIS A 187 22.70 -2.35 -0.18
C HIS A 187 22.09 -2.34 -1.57
N ILE A 188 22.92 -2.50 -2.60
CA ILE A 188 22.49 -2.40 -4.00
C ILE A 188 22.65 -3.76 -4.68
N LEU A 189 21.52 -4.35 -5.07
CA LEU A 189 21.47 -5.54 -5.91
C LEU A 189 21.43 -5.15 -7.38
N ARG A 190 22.30 -5.74 -8.19
CA ARG A 190 22.36 -5.48 -9.64
C ARG A 190 21.50 -6.48 -10.42
N CYS A 191 20.82 -5.99 -11.46
CA CYS A 191 19.92 -6.75 -12.33
C CYS A 191 20.37 -6.65 -13.80
N PRO A 192 21.58 -7.08 -14.18
CA PRO A 192 22.02 -6.93 -15.57
C PRO A 192 21.11 -7.73 -16.52
N SER A 193 20.68 -7.10 -17.62
CA SER A 193 19.93 -7.77 -18.68
C SER A 193 20.89 -8.52 -19.60
N SER A 194 20.52 -9.74 -20.03
CA SER A 194 21.33 -10.49 -21.00
C SER A 194 20.98 -10.16 -22.46
N ARG A 195 19.92 -9.37 -22.68
CA ARG A 195 19.26 -9.19 -23.98
C ARG A 195 19.33 -7.79 -24.58
N GLY A 196 19.91 -6.85 -23.87
CA GLY A 196 19.92 -5.45 -24.29
C GLY A 196 20.89 -4.62 -23.47
N ASN A 197 21.38 -3.56 -24.11
CA ASN A 197 22.31 -2.60 -23.52
C ASN A 197 21.62 -1.68 -22.50
N THR A 198 20.29 -1.57 -22.53
CA THR A 198 19.50 -0.79 -21.58
C THR A 198 18.26 -1.59 -21.17
N ALA A 199 18.01 -1.66 -19.87
CA ALA A 199 16.83 -2.27 -19.26
C ALA A 199 16.42 -1.47 -18.03
N TYR A 200 15.19 -1.65 -17.58
CA TYR A 200 14.68 -1.05 -16.35
C TYR A 200 13.78 -2.03 -15.61
N VAL A 201 13.61 -1.81 -14.32
CA VAL A 201 12.72 -2.63 -13.49
C VAL A 201 11.28 -2.21 -13.75
N THR A 202 10.41 -3.19 -13.98
CA THR A 202 8.98 -3.01 -14.33
C THR A 202 8.02 -3.45 -13.23
N ALA A 203 8.45 -4.40 -12.40
CA ALA A 203 7.71 -4.88 -11.25
C ALA A 203 8.67 -5.55 -10.25
N LEU A 204 8.22 -5.67 -9.00
CA LEU A 204 8.87 -6.41 -7.94
C LEU A 204 7.84 -7.32 -7.26
N ALA A 205 8.26 -8.49 -6.78
CA ALA A 205 7.41 -9.37 -5.97
C ALA A 205 8.21 -10.03 -4.85
N LEU A 206 7.69 -9.96 -3.63
CA LEU A 206 8.26 -10.57 -2.44
C LEU A 206 7.61 -11.93 -2.16
N ASP A 207 8.39 -12.88 -1.65
CA ASP A 207 7.89 -14.20 -1.25
C ASP A 207 6.93 -14.10 -0.06
N GLN A 208 5.75 -14.68 -0.26
CA GLN A 208 4.70 -14.76 0.74
C GLN A 208 4.69 -16.10 1.50
N SER A 209 5.57 -17.04 1.13
CA SER A 209 5.70 -18.32 1.83
C SER A 209 6.41 -18.19 3.17
N PRO A 210 6.11 -19.06 4.16
CA PRO A 210 6.83 -19.06 5.43
C PRO A 210 8.34 -19.24 5.21
N PRO A 211 9.22 -18.50 5.92
CA PRO A 211 10.65 -18.52 5.69
C PRO A 211 11.15 -19.89 6.15
N THR A 212 11.95 -20.53 5.32
CA THR A 212 12.66 -21.76 5.72
C THR A 212 13.72 -21.47 6.79
N SER A 213 14.22 -20.22 6.84
CA SER A 213 15.10 -19.69 7.89
C SER A 213 14.65 -18.28 8.26
N GLY A 214 14.60 -17.94 9.56
CA GLY A 214 13.96 -16.71 10.06
C GLY A 214 14.54 -15.38 9.55
N HIS A 215 15.68 -15.41 8.87
CA HIS A 215 16.39 -14.21 8.42
C HIS A 215 16.42 -14.02 6.89
N HIS A 216 16.03 -15.02 6.10
CA HIS A 216 16.09 -14.96 4.64
C HIS A 216 14.71 -14.92 3.99
N GLY A 217 14.45 -13.89 3.19
CA GLY A 217 13.32 -13.80 2.27
C GLY A 217 13.77 -13.98 0.82
N ARG A 218 12.81 -14.20 -0.08
CA ARG A 218 13.09 -14.20 -1.52
C ARG A 218 12.40 -13.03 -2.22
N LEU A 219 13.09 -12.40 -3.15
CA LEU A 219 12.57 -11.30 -3.97
C LEU A 219 12.76 -11.62 -5.44
N VAL A 220 11.74 -11.35 -6.24
CA VAL A 220 11.82 -11.37 -7.70
C VAL A 220 11.77 -9.95 -8.24
N SER A 221 12.69 -9.61 -9.15
CA SER A 221 12.65 -8.38 -9.94
C SER A 221 12.39 -8.70 -11.41
N PHE A 222 11.53 -7.90 -12.06
CA PHE A 222 11.16 -8.08 -13.46
C PHE A 222 11.72 -6.95 -14.31
N LEU A 223 12.40 -7.28 -15.40
CA LEU A 223 12.99 -6.32 -16.32
C LEU A 223 12.08 -6.05 -17.52
N SER A 224 12.23 -4.88 -18.13
CA SER A 224 11.53 -4.52 -19.37
C SER A 224 11.85 -5.42 -20.56
N THR A 225 12.94 -6.18 -20.51
CA THR A 225 13.32 -7.24 -21.46
C THR A 225 12.50 -8.52 -21.31
N GLY A 226 11.72 -8.64 -20.23
CA GLY A 226 10.92 -9.81 -19.86
C GLY A 226 11.67 -10.86 -19.06
N GLU A 227 12.96 -10.62 -18.81
CA GLU A 227 13.76 -11.39 -17.88
C GLU A 227 13.31 -11.11 -16.45
N PHE A 228 13.48 -12.09 -15.58
CA PHE A 228 13.33 -11.85 -14.14
C PHE A 228 14.49 -12.46 -13.37
N VAL A 229 14.83 -11.81 -12.27
CA VAL A 229 15.94 -12.21 -11.40
C VAL A 229 15.40 -12.50 -10.02
N LEU A 230 15.72 -13.70 -9.49
CA LEU A 230 15.40 -14.10 -8.13
C LEU A 230 16.60 -13.82 -7.21
N TYR A 231 16.33 -13.20 -6.07
CA TYR A 231 17.29 -12.87 -5.02
C TYR A 231 16.92 -13.56 -3.71
N SER A 232 17.94 -13.90 -2.93
CA SER A 232 17.86 -14.16 -1.50
C SER A 232 18.17 -12.86 -0.78
N ILE A 233 17.26 -12.40 0.07
CA ILE A 233 17.40 -11.18 0.87
C ILE A 233 17.57 -11.56 2.33
N ASP A 234 18.63 -11.06 2.95
CA ASP A 234 18.78 -11.12 4.40
C ASP A 234 18.32 -9.79 5.02
N HIS A 235 17.40 -9.87 5.98
CA HIS A 235 16.81 -8.71 6.64
C HIS A 235 17.66 -8.10 7.74
N HIS A 236 18.56 -8.90 8.35
CA HIS A 236 19.50 -8.42 9.36
C HIS A 236 20.76 -7.88 8.74
N THR A 237 21.28 -8.55 7.71
CA THR A 237 22.47 -8.07 7.01
C THR A 237 22.19 -7.91 5.52
N PRO A 238 21.62 -6.76 5.08
CA PRO A 238 21.32 -6.53 3.67
C PRO A 238 22.49 -6.83 2.72
N SER A 239 23.73 -6.67 3.17
CA SER A 239 24.96 -6.99 2.44
C SER A 239 25.20 -8.47 2.13
N SER A 240 24.58 -9.40 2.86
CA SER A 240 24.66 -10.84 2.57
C SER A 240 23.63 -11.29 1.53
N SER A 241 22.75 -10.38 1.09
CA SER A 241 21.78 -10.63 0.04
C SER A 241 22.49 -11.00 -1.26
N SER A 242 21.97 -12.00 -1.96
CA SER A 242 22.62 -12.57 -3.14
C SER A 242 21.62 -12.92 -4.23
N ARG A 243 22.11 -12.96 -5.47
CA ARG A 243 21.31 -13.43 -6.62
C ARG A 243 21.28 -14.95 -6.64
N LEU A 244 20.09 -15.53 -6.71
CA LEU A 244 19.89 -16.97 -6.83
C LEU A 244 19.98 -17.41 -8.29
N PHE A 245 19.13 -16.87 -9.17
CA PHE A 245 19.18 -17.16 -10.60
C PHE A 245 18.53 -16.06 -11.44
N THR A 246 18.74 -16.13 -12.76
CA THR A 246 18.09 -15.25 -13.75
C THR A 246 17.36 -16.11 -14.77
N TYR A 247 16.07 -15.84 -14.97
CA TYR A 247 15.27 -16.46 -16.02
C TYR A 247 15.24 -15.59 -17.26
N VAL A 248 15.51 -16.22 -18.40
CA VAL A 248 15.49 -15.59 -19.71
C VAL A 248 14.43 -16.30 -20.56
N PRO A 249 13.30 -15.62 -20.90
CA PRO A 249 12.23 -16.22 -21.72
C PRO A 249 12.76 -16.63 -23.10
N SER A 250 12.28 -17.70 -23.74
CA SER A 250 12.85 -18.18 -25.01
C SER A 250 12.75 -17.22 -26.21
N GLY A 251 11.90 -16.20 -26.18
CA GLY A 251 11.74 -15.20 -27.26
C GLY A 251 11.41 -13.81 -26.73
N ARG A 252 10.96 -12.87 -27.58
CA ARG A 252 10.21 -11.66 -27.17
C ARG A 252 8.72 -11.85 -27.48
N SER A 253 7.85 -11.63 -26.50
CA SER A 253 6.40 -11.76 -26.64
C SER A 253 5.70 -10.84 -25.65
N SER A 254 4.53 -10.33 -26.05
CA SER A 254 3.63 -9.56 -25.21
C SER A 254 3.26 -10.27 -23.91
N ARG A 255 3.35 -11.61 -23.88
CA ARG A 255 3.13 -12.44 -22.68
C ARG A 255 4.03 -12.09 -21.51
N TYR A 256 5.29 -11.74 -21.77
CA TYR A 256 6.29 -11.52 -20.72
C TYR A 256 6.99 -10.16 -20.83
N THR A 257 6.58 -9.29 -21.76
CA THR A 257 7.16 -7.95 -21.91
C THR A 257 6.09 -6.87 -22.08
N PRO A 258 6.10 -5.81 -21.24
CA PRO A 258 6.63 -5.75 -19.87
C PRO A 258 5.68 -6.42 -18.86
N ILE A 259 6.23 -6.90 -17.74
CA ILE A 259 5.44 -7.39 -16.60
C ILE A 259 5.06 -6.19 -15.73
N VAL A 260 3.77 -5.98 -15.49
CA VAL A 260 3.27 -4.84 -14.71
C VAL A 260 2.97 -5.22 -13.26
N GLN A 261 2.63 -6.48 -13.00
CA GLN A 261 2.37 -6.98 -11.65
C GLN A 261 2.82 -8.43 -11.51
N ALA A 262 3.19 -8.80 -10.30
CA ALA A 262 3.49 -10.17 -9.94
C ALA A 262 3.17 -10.44 -8.48
N VAL A 263 2.86 -11.70 -8.17
CA VAL A 263 2.70 -12.22 -6.81
C VAL A 263 3.45 -13.53 -6.70
N TYR A 264 4.15 -13.71 -5.58
CA TYR A 264 5.04 -14.83 -5.37
C TYR A 264 4.75 -15.49 -4.02
N HIS A 265 4.55 -16.79 -4.04
CA HIS A 265 4.52 -17.64 -2.86
C HIS A 265 5.23 -18.93 -3.22
N HIS A 266 6.46 -19.11 -2.75
CA HIS A 266 7.28 -20.24 -3.18
C HIS A 266 6.53 -21.59 -3.05
N PRO A 267 6.57 -22.46 -4.07
CA PRO A 267 7.25 -22.30 -5.36
C PRO A 267 6.43 -21.62 -6.48
N LEU A 268 5.18 -21.20 -6.24
CA LEU A 268 4.31 -20.57 -7.22
C LEU A 268 4.68 -19.09 -7.47
N LEU A 269 4.95 -18.75 -8.73
CA LEU A 269 5.03 -17.36 -9.20
C LEU A 269 3.93 -17.10 -10.23
N VAL A 270 3.19 -16.01 -10.05
CA VAL A 270 2.23 -15.53 -11.03
C VAL A 270 2.60 -14.13 -11.48
N THR A 271 2.63 -13.91 -12.79
CA THR A 271 2.92 -12.62 -13.40
C THR A 271 1.75 -12.16 -14.26
N LEU A 272 1.59 -10.84 -14.37
CA LEU A 272 0.62 -10.20 -15.25
C LEU A 272 1.36 -9.20 -16.14
N SER A 273 1.24 -9.38 -17.45
CA SER A 273 1.84 -8.49 -18.44
C SER A 273 1.00 -7.24 -18.70
N GLN A 274 1.60 -6.23 -19.30
CA GLN A 274 0.89 -5.01 -19.72
C GLN A 274 -0.25 -5.29 -20.72
N SER A 275 -0.10 -6.34 -21.53
CA SER A 275 -1.13 -6.82 -22.47
C SER A 275 -2.16 -7.74 -21.82
N PHE A 276 -2.20 -7.80 -20.49
CA PHE A 276 -3.17 -8.53 -19.69
C PHE A 276 -3.10 -10.06 -19.85
N HIS A 277 -1.92 -10.60 -20.11
CA HIS A 277 -1.64 -12.03 -20.03
C HIS A 277 -1.22 -12.41 -18.61
N LEU A 278 -1.97 -13.31 -17.97
CA LEU A 278 -1.63 -13.87 -16.67
C LEU A 278 -0.84 -15.16 -16.88
N SER A 279 0.43 -15.20 -16.48
CA SER A 279 1.29 -16.38 -16.64
C SER A 279 1.63 -17.00 -15.28
N ILE A 280 1.50 -18.32 -15.21
CA ILE A 280 1.75 -19.11 -14.00
C ILE A 280 3.05 -19.90 -14.20
N TYR A 281 3.92 -19.81 -13.20
CA TYR A 281 5.21 -20.48 -13.18
C TYR A 281 5.38 -21.27 -11.89
N ASP A 282 5.99 -22.44 -12.03
CA ASP A 282 6.56 -23.19 -10.92
C ASP A 282 8.07 -22.92 -10.86
N ILE A 283 8.53 -22.50 -9.69
CA ILE A 283 9.94 -22.18 -9.39
C ILE A 283 10.50 -23.10 -8.30
N SER A 284 10.10 -24.36 -8.28
CA SER A 284 10.77 -25.37 -7.46
C SER A 284 12.20 -25.60 -7.92
N GLU A 285 13.06 -26.10 -7.03
CA GLU A 285 14.36 -26.68 -7.42
C GLU A 285 15.28 -25.73 -8.23
N ASN A 286 15.05 -24.41 -8.11
CA ASN A 286 15.75 -23.35 -8.85
C ASN A 286 15.60 -23.42 -10.39
N THR A 287 14.65 -24.20 -10.90
CA THR A 287 14.26 -24.19 -12.32
C THR A 287 12.97 -23.39 -12.48
N VAL A 288 12.74 -22.83 -13.68
CA VAL A 288 11.51 -22.10 -13.98
C VAL A 288 10.72 -22.89 -15.01
N HIS A 289 9.57 -23.41 -14.59
CA HIS A 289 8.63 -24.10 -15.46
C HIS A 289 7.39 -23.25 -15.66
N HIS A 290 7.17 -22.80 -16.89
CA HIS A 290 5.91 -22.16 -17.27
C HIS A 290 4.82 -23.24 -17.37
N THR A 291 3.73 -23.08 -16.61
CA THR A 291 2.64 -24.08 -16.60
C THR A 291 1.47 -23.65 -17.45
N GLN A 292 0.98 -22.42 -17.27
CA GLN A 292 -0.23 -21.93 -17.94
C GLN A 292 -0.17 -20.43 -18.25
N THR A 293 -0.88 -20.01 -19.30
CA THR A 293 -1.14 -18.60 -19.59
C THR A 293 -2.65 -18.40 -19.79
N LEU A 294 -3.24 -17.50 -19.01
CA LEU A 294 -4.63 -17.10 -19.11
C LEU A 294 -4.76 -15.69 -19.72
N THR A 295 -5.86 -15.46 -20.43
CA THR A 295 -6.13 -14.18 -21.11
C THR A 295 -7.59 -13.80 -20.91
N SER A 296 -7.90 -12.50 -20.93
CA SER A 296 -9.26 -11.98 -20.84
C SER A 296 -9.46 -10.85 -21.84
N PHE A 297 -10.60 -10.87 -22.52
CA PHE A 297 -11.02 -9.78 -23.42
C PHE A 297 -11.85 -8.70 -22.72
N THR A 298 -12.16 -8.89 -21.44
CA THR A 298 -13.07 -8.01 -20.69
C THR A 298 -12.43 -7.41 -19.44
N SER A 299 -11.11 -7.58 -19.31
CA SER A 299 -10.33 -7.15 -18.16
C SER A 299 -9.21 -6.22 -18.62
N TYR A 300 -9.07 -5.08 -17.96
CA TYR A 300 -8.15 -4.03 -18.36
C TYR A 300 -7.41 -3.45 -17.14
N PRO A 301 -6.21 -2.89 -17.34
CA PRO A 301 -5.51 -2.15 -16.30
C PRO A 301 -6.26 -0.84 -15.97
N PRO A 302 -6.06 -0.25 -14.78
CA PRO A 302 -5.23 -0.74 -13.68
C PRO A 302 -5.81 -2.01 -13.02
N SER A 303 -4.93 -2.81 -12.41
CA SER A 303 -5.27 -4.09 -11.80
C SER A 303 -4.56 -4.24 -10.45
N SER A 304 -4.95 -5.25 -9.67
CA SER A 304 -4.22 -5.66 -8.47
C SER A 304 -4.39 -7.16 -8.22
N LEU A 305 -3.31 -7.81 -7.80
CA LEU A 305 -3.23 -9.24 -7.53
C LEU A 305 -3.00 -9.50 -6.05
N VAL A 306 -3.71 -10.46 -5.46
CA VAL A 306 -3.46 -10.97 -4.11
C VAL A 306 -3.43 -12.49 -4.15
N LEU A 307 -2.38 -13.07 -3.57
CA LEU A 307 -2.21 -14.51 -3.47
C LEU A 307 -2.36 -14.95 -2.01
N SER A 308 -2.99 -16.11 -1.82
CA SER A 308 -3.20 -16.72 -0.51
C SER A 308 -3.14 -18.25 -0.62
N THR A 309 -2.81 -18.93 0.46
CA THR A 309 -2.69 -20.39 0.52
C THR A 309 -3.74 -20.99 1.47
N PRO A 310 -4.97 -21.23 1.00
CA PRO A 310 -6.02 -21.85 1.82
C PRO A 310 -5.64 -23.26 2.31
N SER A 311 -4.84 -23.99 1.53
CA SER A 311 -4.27 -25.28 1.92
C SER A 311 -2.84 -25.41 1.38
N PRO A 312 -2.03 -26.37 1.88
CA PRO A 312 -0.66 -26.57 1.39
C PRO A 312 -0.55 -26.91 -0.10
N THR A 313 -1.62 -27.46 -0.69
CA THR A 313 -1.68 -27.92 -2.09
C THR A 313 -2.57 -27.04 -2.96
N THR A 314 -3.12 -25.95 -2.40
CA THR A 314 -4.04 -25.09 -3.13
C THR A 314 -3.72 -23.64 -2.88
N TYR A 315 -3.54 -22.89 -3.96
CA TYR A 315 -3.36 -21.46 -3.95
C TYR A 315 -4.65 -20.79 -4.43
N LYS A 316 -4.98 -19.66 -3.81
CA LYS A 316 -6.08 -18.80 -4.19
C LYS A 316 -5.53 -17.45 -4.60
N LEU A 317 -5.71 -17.12 -5.87
CA LEU A 317 -5.35 -15.85 -6.47
C LEU A 317 -6.62 -15.02 -6.68
N VAL A 318 -6.61 -13.79 -6.20
CA VAL A 318 -7.67 -12.80 -6.47
C VAL A 318 -7.09 -11.68 -7.30
N LEU A 319 -7.71 -11.42 -8.44
CA LEU A 319 -7.34 -10.36 -9.38
C LEU A 319 -8.50 -9.36 -9.47
N ALA A 320 -8.25 -8.09 -9.11
CA ALA A 320 -9.19 -6.99 -9.35
C ALA A 320 -8.71 -6.14 -10.53
N TYR A 321 -9.64 -5.62 -11.33
CA TYR A 321 -9.33 -4.94 -12.60
C TYR A 321 -10.45 -4.02 -13.08
N ALA A 322 -10.11 -3.10 -13.98
CA ALA A 322 -11.07 -2.23 -14.63
C ALA A 322 -11.86 -2.96 -15.74
N ILE A 323 -13.15 -2.64 -15.86
CA ILE A 323 -14.06 -3.21 -16.87
C ILE A 323 -14.75 -2.08 -17.63
N PRO A 324 -14.71 -2.08 -18.98
CA PRO A 324 -15.39 -1.07 -19.78
C PRO A 324 -16.92 -1.23 -19.68
N VAL A 325 -17.61 -0.11 -19.60
CA VAL A 325 -19.07 -0.01 -19.58
C VAL A 325 -19.48 0.98 -20.66
N TYR A 326 -20.31 0.52 -21.60
CA TYR A 326 -20.82 1.33 -22.69
C TYR A 326 -21.58 2.57 -22.16
N PRO A 327 -21.52 3.75 -22.82
CA PRO A 327 -20.79 4.04 -24.06
C PRO A 327 -19.29 4.33 -23.88
N SER A 328 -18.89 4.92 -22.76
CA SER A 328 -17.53 5.45 -22.58
C SER A 328 -17.16 5.58 -21.09
N HIS A 329 -17.43 4.55 -20.30
CA HIS A 329 -17.17 4.55 -18.86
C HIS A 329 -16.48 3.26 -18.43
N TRP A 330 -16.10 3.22 -17.16
CA TRP A 330 -15.44 2.10 -16.52
C TRP A 330 -16.15 1.76 -15.21
N SER A 331 -16.03 0.49 -14.85
CA SER A 331 -16.38 -0.07 -13.54
C SER A 331 -15.26 -1.00 -13.11
N VAL A 332 -15.47 -1.73 -12.02
CA VAL A 332 -14.50 -2.69 -11.47
C VAL A 332 -15.08 -4.10 -11.49
N GLY A 333 -14.21 -5.08 -11.72
CA GLY A 333 -14.51 -6.49 -11.49
C GLY A 333 -13.39 -7.19 -10.73
N ALA A 334 -13.71 -8.41 -10.31
CA ALA A 334 -12.78 -9.28 -9.63
C ALA A 334 -12.94 -10.72 -10.12
N THR A 335 -11.81 -11.42 -10.26
CA THR A 335 -11.75 -12.83 -10.58
C THR A 335 -10.95 -13.56 -9.50
N GLU A 336 -11.50 -14.67 -9.04
CA GLU A 336 -10.82 -15.65 -8.21
C GLU A 336 -10.37 -16.83 -9.08
N LEU A 337 -9.12 -17.23 -8.88
CA LEU A 337 -8.50 -18.39 -9.50
C LEU A 337 -8.01 -19.32 -8.38
N ILE A 338 -8.39 -20.59 -8.48
CA ILE A 338 -7.89 -21.65 -7.60
C ILE A 338 -6.84 -22.43 -8.39
N VAL A 339 -5.61 -22.44 -7.89
CA VAL A 339 -4.47 -23.15 -8.49
C VAL A 339 -4.16 -24.36 -7.63
N SER A 340 -4.27 -25.56 -8.20
CA SER A 340 -3.90 -26.82 -7.56
C SER A 340 -2.41 -27.12 -7.76
N ASN A 341 -1.81 -27.70 -6.72
CA ASN A 341 -0.49 -28.29 -6.74
C ASN A 341 -0.59 -29.72 -6.19
N THR A 342 -0.95 -30.65 -7.08
CA THR A 342 -1.06 -32.09 -6.79
C THR A 342 -0.03 -32.86 -7.62
N GLU A 343 0.20 -34.13 -7.29
CA GLU A 343 1.14 -34.98 -8.03
C GLU A 343 0.77 -35.12 -9.53
N SER A 344 -0.54 -35.10 -9.84
CA SER A 344 -1.04 -35.20 -11.22
C SER A 344 -1.10 -33.84 -11.94
N GLU A 345 -1.39 -32.77 -11.21
CA GLU A 345 -1.58 -31.42 -11.76
C GLU A 345 -0.75 -30.41 -10.97
N ARG A 346 0.40 -30.07 -11.53
CA ARG A 346 1.37 -29.20 -10.89
C ARG A 346 1.16 -27.75 -11.32
N MET A 347 0.74 -26.90 -10.38
CA MET A 347 0.48 -25.46 -10.58
C MET A 347 -0.47 -25.18 -11.76
N VAL A 348 -1.63 -25.86 -11.74
CA VAL A 348 -2.69 -25.77 -12.75
C VAL A 348 -3.93 -25.09 -12.17
N VAL A 349 -4.60 -24.26 -12.96
CA VAL A 349 -5.85 -23.62 -12.55
C VAL A 349 -6.98 -24.64 -12.59
N SER A 350 -7.54 -24.96 -11.42
CA SER A 350 -8.65 -25.91 -11.26
C SER A 350 -10.02 -25.23 -11.28
N SER A 351 -10.11 -23.94 -10.90
CA SER A 351 -11.37 -23.20 -10.89
C SER A 351 -11.17 -21.72 -11.14
N THR A 352 -12.11 -21.11 -11.87
CA THR A 352 -12.16 -19.67 -12.14
C THR A 352 -13.56 -19.15 -11.83
N ARG A 353 -13.67 -18.09 -11.02
CA ARG A 353 -14.96 -17.45 -10.68
C ARG A 353 -14.84 -15.94 -10.81
N THR A 354 -15.74 -15.30 -11.54
CA THR A 354 -15.68 -13.86 -11.84
C THR A 354 -16.93 -13.14 -11.36
N THR A 355 -16.76 -11.91 -10.88
CA THR A 355 -17.86 -11.02 -10.47
C THR A 355 -17.57 -9.58 -10.91
N ARG A 356 -18.63 -8.78 -11.11
CA ARG A 356 -18.55 -7.39 -11.59
C ARG A 356 -19.39 -6.49 -10.70
N ALA A 357 -18.97 -5.23 -10.56
CA ALA A 357 -19.73 -4.23 -9.80
C ALA A 357 -21.04 -3.84 -10.49
N VAL A 358 -21.03 -3.83 -11.82
CA VAL A 358 -22.21 -3.60 -12.65
C VAL A 358 -22.45 -4.86 -13.46
N ASP A 359 -23.57 -5.53 -13.20
CA ASP A 359 -24.04 -6.66 -13.96
C ASP A 359 -25.39 -6.30 -14.57
N VAL A 360 -25.42 -6.14 -15.90
CA VAL A 360 -26.64 -5.79 -16.63
C VAL A 360 -27.34 -7.10 -17.00
N PRO A 361 -28.47 -7.45 -16.38
CA PRO A 361 -29.15 -8.68 -16.69
C PRO A 361 -29.69 -8.63 -18.13
N GLN A 362 -29.65 -9.76 -18.82
CA GLN A 362 -30.22 -9.88 -20.16
C GLN A 362 -31.75 -10.04 -20.07
N GLY A 363 -32.49 -9.36 -20.95
CA GLY A 363 -33.94 -9.50 -21.09
C GLY A 363 -34.77 -8.42 -20.39
N TRP A 364 -36.03 -8.73 -20.11
CA TRP A 364 -36.99 -7.81 -19.51
C TRP A 364 -36.76 -7.69 -18.00
N LEU A 365 -36.73 -6.46 -17.52
CA LEU A 365 -36.46 -6.12 -16.12
C LEU A 365 -37.72 -5.56 -15.49
N ASP A 366 -38.04 -6.01 -14.29
CA ASP A 366 -39.03 -5.35 -13.45
C ASP A 366 -38.50 -3.98 -12.96
N GLU A 367 -39.40 -3.14 -12.46
CA GLU A 367 -39.07 -1.77 -12.05
C GLU A 367 -38.03 -1.74 -10.90
N ASN A 368 -38.08 -2.72 -9.99
CA ASN A 368 -37.17 -2.80 -8.86
C ASN A 368 -35.73 -3.12 -9.31
N LYS A 369 -35.57 -4.08 -10.22
CA LYS A 369 -34.28 -4.39 -10.86
C LYS A 369 -33.77 -3.21 -11.67
N LEU A 370 -34.66 -2.53 -12.41
CA LEU A 370 -34.30 -1.34 -13.16
C LEU A 370 -33.77 -0.23 -12.24
N ARG A 371 -34.39 -0.02 -11.07
CA ARG A 371 -33.94 0.95 -10.07
C ARG A 371 -32.57 0.59 -9.48
N ALA A 372 -32.39 -0.67 -9.10
CA ALA A 372 -31.09 -1.17 -8.62
C ALA A 372 -29.98 -1.01 -9.68
N ILE A 373 -30.29 -1.27 -10.95
CA ILE A 373 -29.36 -1.06 -12.07
C ILE A 373 -29.05 0.43 -12.23
N ARG A 374 -30.03 1.33 -12.14
CA ARG A 374 -29.79 2.78 -12.22
C ARG A 374 -28.84 3.27 -11.13
N GLU A 375 -28.97 2.75 -9.90
CA GLU A 375 -28.05 3.05 -8.80
C GLU A 375 -26.64 2.50 -9.01
N GLN A 376 -26.50 1.32 -9.64
CA GLN A 376 -25.19 0.80 -10.02
C GLN A 376 -24.59 1.58 -11.20
N TRP A 377 -25.44 1.99 -12.15
CA TRP A 377 -25.05 2.70 -13.36
C TRP A 377 -24.58 4.12 -13.09
N SER A 378 -25.07 4.77 -12.03
CA SER A 378 -24.60 6.09 -11.61
C SER A 378 -23.17 6.05 -11.05
N ARG A 379 -22.65 4.88 -10.69
CA ARG A 379 -21.30 4.69 -10.10
C ARG A 379 -20.20 4.46 -11.13
N LYS A 380 -20.52 4.47 -12.42
CA LYS A 380 -19.49 4.33 -13.46
C LYS A 380 -18.57 5.56 -13.49
N VAL A 381 -17.29 5.36 -13.77
CA VAL A 381 -16.28 6.42 -13.82
C VAL A 381 -15.81 6.64 -15.25
N VAL A 382 -15.43 7.85 -15.63
CA VAL A 382 -14.99 8.14 -17.02
C VAL A 382 -13.60 7.56 -17.29
N ARG A 383 -12.73 7.57 -16.26
CA ARG A 383 -11.41 6.97 -16.27
C ARG A 383 -11.13 6.30 -14.94
N VAL A 384 -10.16 5.39 -14.92
CA VAL A 384 -9.68 4.74 -13.71
C VAL A 384 -8.22 5.13 -13.48
N ALA A 385 -7.92 5.72 -12.32
CA ALA A 385 -6.54 6.04 -11.93
C ALA A 385 -5.82 4.79 -11.41
N ASP A 386 -6.46 4.08 -10.48
CA ASP A 386 -5.91 2.85 -9.88
C ASP A 386 -7.03 1.93 -9.38
N THR A 387 -6.72 0.65 -9.17
CA THR A 387 -7.62 -0.37 -8.60
C THR A 387 -6.85 -1.33 -7.72
N GLN A 388 -7.25 -1.45 -6.45
CA GLN A 388 -6.57 -2.31 -5.48
C GLN A 388 -7.51 -3.30 -4.80
N THR A 389 -6.98 -4.46 -4.41
CA THR A 389 -7.68 -5.49 -3.64
C THR A 389 -6.79 -6.08 -2.55
N ASP A 390 -7.39 -6.45 -1.41
CA ASP A 390 -6.78 -7.26 -0.35
C ASP A 390 -7.40 -8.68 -0.30
N GLY A 391 -8.25 -9.01 -1.27
CA GLY A 391 -9.01 -10.26 -1.33
C GLY A 391 -10.37 -10.21 -0.63
N LYS A 392 -10.66 -9.18 0.18
CA LYS A 392 -11.96 -8.92 0.82
C LYS A 392 -12.58 -7.61 0.32
N TRP A 393 -11.78 -6.58 0.19
CA TRP A 393 -12.15 -5.24 -0.24
C TRP A 393 -11.57 -4.99 -1.62
N VAL A 394 -12.32 -4.24 -2.43
CA VAL A 394 -11.86 -3.73 -3.73
C VAL A 394 -12.11 -2.23 -3.74
N VAL A 395 -11.07 -1.45 -4.05
CA VAL A 395 -11.14 0.00 -4.13
C VAL A 395 -10.87 0.43 -5.57
N LEU A 396 -11.75 1.27 -6.11
CA LEU A 396 -11.63 1.87 -7.44
C LEU A 396 -11.39 3.38 -7.29
N ALA A 397 -10.24 3.87 -7.76
CA ALA A 397 -9.96 5.29 -7.83
C ALA A 397 -10.40 5.85 -9.20
N PRO A 398 -11.29 6.86 -9.25
CA PRO A 398 -11.57 7.56 -10.50
C PRO A 398 -10.32 8.30 -11.00
N GLY A 399 -10.14 8.30 -12.31
CA GLY A 399 -9.11 9.10 -13.00
C GLY A 399 -9.66 10.45 -13.43
N HIS A 400 -8.78 11.43 -13.60
CA HIS A 400 -9.14 12.76 -14.05
C HIS A 400 -9.12 12.87 -15.58
N ASP A 401 -10.10 13.57 -16.16
CA ASP A 401 -10.04 14.01 -17.55
C ASP A 401 -9.23 15.30 -17.63
N ILE A 402 -8.15 15.31 -18.41
CA ILE A 402 -7.51 16.56 -18.80
C ILE A 402 -8.02 16.89 -20.21
N PRO A 403 -8.57 18.09 -20.44
CA PRO A 403 -8.84 18.55 -21.80
C PRO A 403 -7.55 18.51 -22.62
N SER A 404 -7.57 17.80 -23.75
CA SER A 404 -6.42 17.58 -24.64
C SER A 404 -5.76 18.86 -25.19
N THR A 405 -6.31 20.04 -24.90
CA THR A 405 -5.80 21.35 -25.29
C THR A 405 -4.51 21.75 -24.56
N ALA A 406 -4.23 21.20 -23.36
CA ALA A 406 -3.02 21.54 -22.60
C ALA A 406 -1.71 21.08 -23.28
N LEU A 407 -1.74 19.98 -24.05
CA LEU A 407 -0.56 19.44 -24.75
C LEU A 407 -0.19 20.23 -26.02
N LEU A 408 -1.11 21.02 -26.59
CA LEU A 408 -0.87 21.78 -27.83
C LEU A 408 -0.14 23.11 -27.59
N ASN A 409 -0.14 23.63 -26.36
CA ASN A 409 0.49 24.92 -26.04
C ASN A 409 2.02 24.82 -25.81
N GLU A 410 2.56 23.64 -25.44
CA GLU A 410 4.02 23.44 -25.39
C GLU A 410 4.64 23.41 -26.79
N GLN A 411 3.91 22.91 -27.79
CA GLN A 411 4.41 22.82 -29.18
C GLN A 411 4.44 24.19 -29.91
N ARG A 412 3.81 25.22 -29.34
CA ARG A 412 3.89 26.61 -29.83
C ARG A 412 4.98 27.45 -29.17
N ARG A 413 5.59 27.00 -28.06
CA ARG A 413 6.65 27.74 -27.36
C ARG A 413 8.07 27.33 -27.81
N SER A 414 8.22 26.23 -28.55
CA SER A 414 9.48 25.78 -29.13
C SER A 414 9.40 25.68 -30.67
N GLY A 415 9.25 26.83 -31.33
CA GLY A 415 9.21 26.87 -32.80
C GLY A 415 9.46 28.27 -33.34
N SER A 416 10.60 28.43 -34.00
CA SER A 416 11.09 29.62 -34.69
C SER A 416 10.05 30.34 -35.55
N SER A 417 10.11 31.67 -35.50
CA SER A 417 9.44 32.63 -36.36
C SER A 417 9.61 32.34 -37.87
N SER A 418 8.49 32.12 -38.58
CA SER A 418 8.34 32.37 -40.02
C SER A 418 6.84 32.46 -40.35
N PRO A 419 6.35 33.50 -41.05
CA PRO A 419 4.94 33.60 -41.42
C PRO A 419 4.67 32.85 -42.73
N PRO A 420 3.55 32.12 -42.88
CA PRO A 420 3.07 31.74 -44.20
C PRO A 420 2.14 32.83 -44.74
N SER A 421 2.46 33.27 -45.94
CA SER A 421 1.65 34.13 -46.79
C SER A 421 0.38 33.43 -47.26
N SER A 422 -0.64 34.25 -47.48
CA SER A 422 -1.96 33.95 -48.01
C SER A 422 -1.98 33.36 -49.42
N SER A 423 -2.86 32.37 -49.65
CA SER A 423 -3.61 32.28 -50.91
C SER A 423 -4.95 31.60 -50.71
N SER A 424 -5.99 32.34 -51.06
CA SER A 424 -7.40 32.01 -51.12
C SER A 424 -7.74 31.01 -52.24
N SER A 425 -8.67 30.09 -51.96
CA SER A 425 -9.68 29.70 -52.96
C SER A 425 -10.94 29.18 -52.26
N SER A 426 -12.05 29.79 -52.66
CA SER A 426 -13.43 29.52 -52.26
C SER A 426 -14.05 28.42 -53.12
N SER A 427 -14.85 27.54 -52.53
CA SER A 427 -16.13 27.11 -53.13
C SER A 427 -17.07 26.44 -52.12
N SER A 428 -18.32 26.88 -52.23
CA SER A 428 -19.54 26.58 -51.49
C SER A 428 -20.13 25.20 -51.76
N THR A 429 -20.80 24.58 -50.77
CA THR A 429 -22.23 24.13 -50.86
C THR A 429 -22.76 23.63 -49.50
N SER A 430 -24.07 23.83 -49.33
CA SER A 430 -24.88 23.91 -48.10
C SER A 430 -25.38 22.53 -47.54
N PRO A 431 -26.44 22.44 -46.69
CA PRO A 431 -26.38 22.43 -45.22
C PRO A 431 -27.01 21.18 -44.55
N SER A 432 -26.86 21.09 -43.21
CA SER A 432 -27.64 20.32 -42.20
C SER A 432 -27.36 18.81 -41.98
N PRO A 433 -27.63 18.22 -40.78
CA PRO A 433 -28.07 18.80 -39.51
C PRO A 433 -27.05 18.58 -38.36
N SER A 434 -26.96 19.56 -37.47
CA SER A 434 -26.28 19.42 -36.17
C SER A 434 -27.07 18.50 -35.25
N SER A 435 -26.88 17.18 -35.38
CA SER A 435 -27.19 16.24 -34.31
C SER A 435 -26.06 16.31 -33.29
N SER A 436 -26.17 17.21 -32.32
CA SER A 436 -25.37 17.11 -31.10
C SER A 436 -25.74 15.78 -30.44
N PRO A 437 -24.85 14.77 -30.35
CA PRO A 437 -25.07 13.72 -29.37
C PRO A 437 -24.81 14.41 -28.04
N SER A 438 -25.85 14.74 -27.29
CA SER A 438 -25.66 15.12 -25.89
C SER A 438 -24.87 13.98 -25.24
N PRO A 439 -23.60 14.15 -24.86
CA PRO A 439 -22.95 13.13 -24.08
C PRO A 439 -23.71 13.17 -22.76
N TYR A 440 -24.40 12.07 -22.44
CA TYR A 440 -24.96 11.86 -21.12
C TYR A 440 -23.79 12.01 -20.14
N LYS A 441 -23.63 13.22 -19.58
CA LYS A 441 -22.65 13.51 -18.54
C LYS A 441 -23.06 12.64 -17.36
N SER A 442 -22.13 11.82 -16.88
CA SER A 442 -22.26 11.18 -15.58
C SER A 442 -22.73 12.23 -14.56
N SER A 443 -23.64 11.82 -13.67
CA SER A 443 -24.15 12.68 -12.60
C SER A 443 -22.98 13.33 -11.85
N SER A 444 -23.03 14.66 -11.67
CA SER A 444 -22.04 15.49 -10.96
C SER A 444 -21.88 15.16 -9.46
N MET A 445 -22.35 13.99 -9.01
CA MET A 445 -22.32 13.55 -7.62
C MET A 445 -21.01 12.87 -7.22
N TYR A 446 -20.11 12.61 -8.17
CA TYR A 446 -18.79 12.03 -7.87
C TYR A 446 -17.70 13.06 -8.17
N SER A 447 -17.10 13.58 -7.10
CA SER A 447 -15.83 14.29 -7.18
C SER A 447 -14.79 13.37 -7.83
N ALA A 448 -13.91 13.91 -8.68
CA ALA A 448 -12.78 13.20 -9.27
C ALA A 448 -11.80 12.60 -8.24
N SER A 449 -12.03 12.85 -6.95
CA SER A 449 -11.26 12.33 -5.82
C SER A 449 -11.99 11.31 -4.93
N GLY A 450 -13.30 11.07 -5.15
CA GLY A 450 -14.07 10.12 -4.32
C GLY A 450 -13.79 8.66 -4.70
N LEU A 451 -13.08 7.91 -3.86
CA LEU A 451 -12.79 6.50 -4.12
C LEU A 451 -14.03 5.65 -3.90
N GLN A 452 -14.25 4.63 -4.72
CA GLN A 452 -15.38 3.72 -4.53
C GLN A 452 -14.93 2.46 -3.81
N LEU A 453 -15.59 2.14 -2.70
CA LEU A 453 -15.32 0.94 -1.92
C LEU A 453 -16.35 -0.16 -2.21
N TYR A 454 -15.86 -1.34 -2.57
CA TYR A 454 -16.64 -2.54 -2.81
C TYR A 454 -16.20 -3.67 -1.89
N ARG A 455 -17.18 -4.45 -1.41
CA ARG A 455 -16.94 -5.68 -0.66
C ARG A 455 -17.03 -6.88 -1.60
N LEU A 456 -15.96 -7.66 -1.63
CA LEU A 456 -15.84 -8.88 -2.40
C LEU A 456 -16.26 -10.07 -1.51
N HIS A 457 -17.34 -10.73 -1.93
CA HIS A 457 -17.84 -11.94 -1.31
C HIS A 457 -17.52 -13.14 -2.21
N LEU A 458 -16.60 -13.99 -1.74
CA LEU A 458 -16.22 -15.24 -2.39
C LEU A 458 -16.71 -16.41 -1.53
N PRO A 459 -17.87 -16.99 -1.85
CA PRO A 459 -18.39 -18.13 -1.09
C PRO A 459 -17.44 -19.33 -1.20
N PRO A 460 -17.35 -20.21 -0.19
CA PRO A 460 -16.48 -21.38 -0.24
C PRO A 460 -16.87 -22.28 -1.41
N SER A 461 -15.89 -22.90 -2.06
CA SER A 461 -16.11 -23.72 -3.27
C SER A 461 -17.02 -24.93 -3.04
N SER A 462 -17.24 -25.34 -1.79
CA SER A 462 -18.19 -26.39 -1.40
C SER A 462 -19.67 -25.96 -1.46
N SER A 463 -19.94 -24.65 -1.53
CA SER A 463 -21.30 -24.12 -1.67
C SER A 463 -21.66 -23.92 -3.14
N SER A 464 -22.27 -24.93 -3.75
CA SER A 464 -22.59 -25.00 -5.18
C SER A 464 -23.60 -23.95 -5.66
N SER A 465 -24.34 -23.30 -4.76
CA SER A 465 -25.39 -22.33 -5.10
C SER A 465 -24.99 -20.86 -5.00
N ALA A 466 -23.86 -20.54 -4.38
CA ALA A 466 -23.47 -19.16 -4.11
C ALA A 466 -22.48 -18.65 -5.17
N SER A 467 -22.89 -17.65 -5.95
CA SER A 467 -22.02 -16.96 -6.90
C SER A 467 -21.17 -15.89 -6.19
N PRO A 468 -19.95 -15.61 -6.69
CA PRO A 468 -19.16 -14.49 -6.17
C PRO A 468 -19.90 -13.18 -6.40
N LYS A 469 -19.86 -12.29 -5.40
CA LYS A 469 -20.58 -11.01 -5.45
C LYS A 469 -19.66 -9.85 -5.11
N LEU A 470 -19.72 -8.80 -5.92
CA LEU A 470 -19.06 -7.53 -5.66
C LEU A 470 -20.10 -6.47 -5.33
N SER A 471 -20.21 -6.10 -4.05
CA SER A 471 -21.22 -5.15 -3.57
C SER A 471 -20.60 -3.81 -3.22
N PHE A 472 -21.11 -2.73 -3.79
CA PHE A 472 -20.74 -1.38 -3.37
C PHE A 472 -21.09 -1.18 -1.89
N VAL A 473 -20.19 -0.55 -1.14
CA VAL A 473 -20.39 -0.25 0.29
C VAL A 473 -20.54 1.24 0.51
N ARG A 474 -19.57 2.05 0.06
CA ARG A 474 -19.58 3.51 0.24
C ARG A 474 -18.56 4.20 -0.67
N THR A 475 -18.64 5.52 -0.73
CA THR A 475 -17.59 6.36 -1.30
C THR A 475 -16.67 6.83 -0.18
N LEU A 476 -15.35 6.74 -0.38
CA LEU A 476 -14.35 7.28 0.51
C LEU A 476 -14.05 8.71 0.09
N HIS A 477 -14.32 9.64 0.99
CA HIS A 477 -14.11 11.08 0.79
C HIS A 477 -12.86 11.55 1.55
N GLY A 478 -12.33 12.71 1.16
CA GLY A 478 -11.19 13.36 1.82
C GLY A 478 -10.07 13.71 0.85
N GLN A 479 -9.74 12.80 -0.07
CA GLN A 479 -8.69 13.02 -1.06
C GLN A 479 -8.90 14.36 -1.81
N ILE A 480 -7.89 15.22 -1.75
CA ILE A 480 -7.97 16.60 -2.26
C ILE A 480 -7.50 16.70 -3.72
N GLY A 481 -6.51 15.88 -4.11
CA GLY A 481 -5.95 15.87 -5.46
C GLY A 481 -6.23 14.58 -6.26
N PRO A 482 -6.01 14.60 -7.59
CA PRO A 482 -6.11 13.41 -8.43
C PRO A 482 -5.26 12.26 -7.89
N VAL A 483 -5.82 11.05 -7.87
CA VAL A 483 -5.13 9.88 -7.32
C VAL A 483 -4.04 9.43 -8.28
N SER A 484 -2.84 9.22 -7.74
CA SER A 484 -1.67 8.71 -8.45
C SER A 484 -1.46 7.22 -8.20
N ALA A 485 -1.65 6.78 -6.95
CA ALA A 485 -1.51 5.38 -6.55
C ALA A 485 -2.38 5.07 -5.33
N LEU A 486 -2.78 3.80 -5.20
CA LEU A 486 -3.42 3.24 -4.02
C LEU A 486 -2.59 2.08 -3.47
N ALA A 487 -2.64 1.90 -2.15
CA ALA A 487 -2.27 0.66 -1.49
C ALA A 487 -3.42 0.18 -0.63
N LEU A 488 -3.64 -1.13 -0.63
CA LEU A 488 -4.69 -1.76 0.16
C LEU A 488 -4.15 -3.01 0.84
N ALA A 489 -4.37 -3.09 2.16
CA ALA A 489 -4.05 -4.26 2.96
C ALA A 489 -4.89 -4.24 4.24
N ASP A 490 -5.38 -5.41 4.64
CA ASP A 490 -6.01 -5.63 5.94
C ASP A 490 -7.19 -4.71 6.30
N GLY A 491 -7.99 -4.31 5.31
CA GLY A 491 -9.09 -3.37 5.54
C GLY A 491 -8.64 -1.92 5.76
N ARG A 492 -7.39 -1.59 5.44
CA ARG A 492 -6.89 -0.21 5.35
C ARG A 492 -6.55 0.14 3.92
N CYS A 493 -6.97 1.33 3.49
CA CYS A 493 -6.61 1.90 2.20
C CYS A 493 -5.75 3.15 2.42
N VAL A 494 -4.67 3.27 1.67
CA VAL A 494 -3.83 4.47 1.59
C VAL A 494 -3.89 4.98 0.16
N SER A 495 -4.19 6.25 -0.04
CA SER A 495 -4.08 6.92 -1.33
C SER A 495 -2.90 7.88 -1.35
N LEU A 496 -2.27 7.98 -2.51
CA LEU A 496 -1.29 9.00 -2.84
C LEU A 496 -1.85 9.86 -3.98
N GLY A 497 -1.97 11.16 -3.74
CA GLY A 497 -2.33 12.15 -4.75
C GLY A 497 -1.14 12.54 -5.62
N VAL A 498 -1.41 13.02 -6.84
CA VAL A 498 -0.36 13.55 -7.74
C VAL A 498 0.30 14.81 -7.16
N ASN A 499 -0.45 15.57 -6.36
CA ASN A 499 0.02 16.69 -5.55
C ASN A 499 0.81 16.24 -4.30
N GLY A 500 1.00 14.94 -4.08
CA GLY A 500 1.67 14.40 -2.88
C GLY A 500 0.77 14.27 -1.65
N SER A 501 -0.53 14.58 -1.73
CA SER A 501 -1.43 14.41 -0.58
C SER A 501 -1.59 12.92 -0.24
N ILE A 502 -1.60 12.56 1.04
CA ILE A 502 -1.78 11.19 1.50
C ILE A 502 -2.96 11.11 2.43
N TRP A 503 -3.88 10.20 2.12
CA TRP A 503 -5.06 9.90 2.92
C TRP A 503 -5.09 8.43 3.28
N VAL A 504 -5.64 8.14 4.46
CA VAL A 504 -5.77 6.79 4.98
C VAL A 504 -7.21 6.56 5.43
N TRP A 505 -7.79 5.42 5.05
CA TRP A 505 -9.10 5.00 5.50
C TRP A 505 -9.06 3.64 6.19
N ASP A 506 -9.82 3.54 7.28
CA ASP A 506 -10.29 2.26 7.82
C ASP A 506 -11.58 1.90 7.10
N LEU A 507 -11.55 0.80 6.34
CA LEU A 507 -12.67 0.40 5.48
C LEU A 507 -13.80 -0.29 6.25
N GLU A 508 -13.53 -0.83 7.44
CA GLU A 508 -14.57 -1.42 8.28
C GLU A 508 -15.28 -0.32 9.08
N ALA A 509 -14.51 0.54 9.75
CA ALA A 509 -15.05 1.64 10.55
C ALA A 509 -15.64 2.75 9.66
N GLY A 510 -15.14 2.90 8.43
CA GLY A 510 -15.54 3.95 7.50
C GLY A 510 -14.98 5.33 7.88
N THR A 511 -13.91 5.38 8.66
CA THR A 511 -13.22 6.60 9.07
C THR A 511 -12.05 6.87 8.15
N GLY A 512 -11.78 8.13 7.83
CA GLY A 512 -10.62 8.57 7.06
C GLY A 512 -9.85 9.68 7.78
N THR A 513 -8.54 9.71 7.59
CA THR A 513 -7.68 10.80 8.07
C THR A 513 -6.72 11.25 6.98
N GLU A 514 -6.47 12.54 6.95
CA GLU A 514 -5.36 13.11 6.23
C GLU A 514 -4.06 12.80 6.97
N VAL A 515 -3.03 12.40 6.23
CA VAL A 515 -1.66 12.19 6.74
C VAL A 515 -0.70 13.24 6.17
N SER A 516 -0.99 13.72 4.96
CA SER A 516 -0.18 14.74 4.27
C SER A 516 -1.10 15.54 3.37
N SER A 517 -1.09 16.87 3.49
CA SER A 517 -1.86 17.78 2.62
C SER A 517 -1.31 17.85 1.19
N GLY A 518 -0.03 17.51 1.00
CA GLY A 518 0.63 17.44 -0.31
C GLY A 518 1.66 18.54 -0.46
N MET A 519 1.77 19.13 -1.66
CA MET A 519 2.56 20.34 -1.90
C MET A 519 2.19 21.34 -0.81
N ASP A 520 3.17 21.64 0.06
CA ASP A 520 3.09 22.74 1.01
C ASP A 520 2.55 23.92 0.22
N GLY A 521 1.30 24.29 0.49
CA GLY A 521 0.70 25.41 -0.20
C GLY A 521 1.64 26.60 0.00
N PRO A 522 1.91 27.41 -1.02
CA PRO A 522 2.31 28.77 -0.72
C PRO A 522 1.19 29.35 0.18
N SER A 523 1.52 30.32 1.03
CA SER A 523 0.58 30.81 2.03
C SER A 523 -0.79 31.12 1.39
N GLU A 524 -1.90 31.05 2.14
CA GLU A 524 -3.24 31.34 1.55
C GLU A 524 -3.30 32.72 0.85
N ASP A 525 -2.27 33.56 1.04
CA ASP A 525 -2.05 34.87 0.44
C ASP A 525 -1.26 34.85 -0.90
N ASP A 526 -0.76 33.70 -1.38
CA ASP A 526 0.11 33.55 -2.56
C ASP A 526 -0.62 32.83 -3.73
N GLU A 527 -1.62 33.50 -4.31
CA GLU A 527 -2.43 32.95 -5.43
C GLU A 527 -1.58 32.51 -6.64
N GLU A 528 -0.49 33.25 -6.95
CA GLU A 528 0.41 32.94 -8.07
C GLU A 528 1.13 31.60 -7.90
N GLY A 529 1.60 31.28 -6.69
CA GLY A 529 2.30 30.02 -6.43
C GLY A 529 1.37 28.80 -6.48
N GLN A 530 0.09 28.99 -6.16
CA GLN A 530 -0.90 27.91 -6.20
C GLN A 530 -1.25 27.53 -7.65
N GLU A 531 -1.31 28.52 -8.56
CA GLU A 531 -1.53 28.28 -9.98
C GLU A 531 -0.34 27.52 -10.61
N GLU A 532 0.90 27.92 -10.29
CA GLU A 532 2.10 27.20 -10.74
C GLU A 532 2.15 25.76 -10.23
N ALA A 533 1.83 25.55 -8.95
CA ALA A 533 1.77 24.21 -8.35
C ALA A 533 0.72 23.32 -9.05
N TRP A 534 -0.44 23.90 -9.39
CA TRP A 534 -1.49 23.19 -10.09
C TRP A 534 -1.13 22.89 -11.56
N GLU A 535 -0.44 23.80 -12.24
CA GLU A 535 0.10 23.54 -13.59
C GLU A 535 1.13 22.41 -13.58
N MET A 536 1.98 22.34 -12.57
CA MET A 536 2.86 21.17 -12.39
C MET A 536 2.07 19.87 -12.20
N VAL A 537 1.01 19.88 -11.40
CA VAL A 537 0.13 18.70 -11.24
C VAL A 537 -0.51 18.31 -12.57
N LYS A 538 -1.06 19.26 -13.34
CA LYS A 538 -1.60 19.00 -14.68
C LYS A 538 -0.57 18.39 -15.60
N LEU A 539 0.65 18.94 -15.62
CA LEU A 539 1.76 18.45 -16.44
C LEU A 539 2.11 17.00 -16.07
N ARG A 540 2.16 16.67 -14.77
CA ARG A 540 2.43 15.31 -14.29
C ARG A 540 1.33 14.33 -14.67
N ILE A 541 0.06 14.72 -14.56
CA ILE A 541 -1.07 13.89 -15.00
C ILE A 541 -1.05 13.73 -16.53
N ALA A 542 -0.76 14.80 -17.27
CA ALA A 542 -0.69 14.78 -18.74
C ALA A 542 0.43 13.87 -19.25
N ARG A 543 1.57 13.88 -18.55
CA ARG A 543 2.70 12.97 -18.81
C ARG A 543 2.39 11.54 -18.34
N GLY A 544 1.39 11.33 -17.50
CA GLY A 544 1.03 10.02 -16.96
C GLY A 544 1.93 9.56 -15.81
N ALA A 545 2.56 10.49 -15.10
CA ALA A 545 3.46 10.18 -13.99
C ALA A 545 2.72 9.45 -12.87
N ARG A 546 3.14 8.22 -12.56
CA ARG A 546 2.60 7.43 -11.45
C ARG A 546 3.53 7.49 -10.25
N GLY A 547 2.96 7.77 -9.09
CA GLY A 547 3.59 7.54 -7.81
C GLY A 547 3.52 6.07 -7.43
N SER A 548 4.14 5.74 -6.32
CA SER A 548 4.04 4.43 -5.68
C SER A 548 3.82 4.65 -4.20
N VAL A 549 2.95 3.86 -3.61
CA VAL A 549 2.72 3.89 -2.17
C VAL A 549 2.61 2.46 -1.67
N VAL A 550 3.28 2.19 -0.56
CA VAL A 550 3.21 0.94 0.19
C VAL A 550 3.18 1.29 1.66
N PHE A 551 2.58 0.45 2.49
CA PHE A 551 2.55 0.67 3.92
C PHE A 551 2.65 -0.65 4.65
N ASP A 552 2.98 -0.59 5.93
CA ASP A 552 2.90 -1.68 6.89
C ASP A 552 2.21 -1.14 8.18
N ASP A 553 2.35 -1.85 9.30
CA ASP A 553 1.72 -1.41 10.55
C ASP A 553 2.35 -0.16 11.17
N ARG A 554 3.60 0.13 10.82
CA ARG A 554 4.41 1.16 11.46
C ARG A 554 4.67 2.34 10.54
N ARG A 555 4.56 2.17 9.23
CA ARG A 555 4.94 3.23 8.28
C ARG A 555 4.20 3.19 6.96
N ILE A 556 4.15 4.34 6.31
CA ILE A 556 3.83 4.50 4.89
C ILE A 556 5.14 4.87 4.19
N VAL A 557 5.42 4.25 3.05
CA VAL A 557 6.50 4.67 2.15
C VAL A 557 5.89 5.05 0.82
N SER A 558 6.16 6.28 0.39
CA SER A 558 5.65 6.83 -0.85
C SER A 558 6.80 7.30 -1.73
N ALA A 559 6.75 6.98 -3.01
CA ALA A 559 7.62 7.55 -4.02
C ALA A 559 6.79 8.45 -4.94
N SER A 560 7.22 9.70 -5.04
CA SER A 560 6.64 10.68 -5.96
C SER A 560 7.77 11.45 -6.65
N GLY A 561 7.44 12.49 -7.41
CA GLY A 561 8.46 13.28 -8.14
C GLY A 561 9.42 14.02 -7.22
N ARG A 562 9.15 14.04 -5.91
CA ARG A 562 9.98 14.62 -4.85
C ARG A 562 10.98 13.62 -4.25
N GLY A 563 10.96 12.36 -4.68
CA GLY A 563 11.78 11.29 -4.11
C GLY A 563 10.96 10.30 -3.28
N VAL A 564 11.66 9.53 -2.43
CA VAL A 564 11.05 8.53 -1.54
C VAL A 564 10.93 9.10 -0.13
N GLU A 565 9.72 9.09 0.42
CA GLU A 565 9.41 9.57 1.77
C GLU A 565 8.90 8.41 2.62
N VAL A 566 9.40 8.31 3.85
CA VAL A 566 8.99 7.32 4.85
C VAL A 566 8.28 8.05 5.99
N ARG A 567 7.00 7.76 6.18
CA ARG A 567 6.17 8.31 7.27
C ARG A 567 5.99 7.26 8.35
N ARG A 568 6.50 7.49 9.56
CA ARG A 568 6.49 6.52 10.66
C ARG A 568 5.49 6.89 11.74
N PHE A 569 4.67 5.92 12.12
CA PHE A 569 3.61 6.03 13.12
C PHE A 569 4.02 5.47 14.48
N ASP A 570 5.25 4.94 14.62
CA ASP A 570 5.79 4.42 15.88
C ASP A 570 6.38 5.50 16.82
N VAL A 571 6.14 6.78 16.51
CA VAL A 571 6.51 7.97 17.30
C VAL A 571 5.93 8.00 18.71
#